data_AF-A0A838UM40-F1
#
_entry.id   AF-A0A838UM40-F1
#
_cell.length_a   1.000
_cell.length_b   1.000
_cell.length_c   1.000
_cell.angle_alpha   90.00
_cell.angle_beta   90.00
_cell.angle_gamma   90.00
#
_symmetry.space_group_name_H-M   'P 1'
#
loop_
_entity.id
_entity.type
_entity.pdbx_description
1 polymer ?
#
loop_
_entity_poly.entity_id
_entity_poly.type
_entity_poly.pdbx_seq_one_letter_code
_entity_poly.pdbx_strand_id
1 'polypeptide(L)'
;MTPRFYETFVQRLTLAGFSDTERVVMGALGLTGEAGEVADLLKKALFHQRDPVAALPLATRDALLSELGDVLWYLTLLASCFDWSLIDVMTANVLKLRARCPQGGATPARRCCVVCGSERDVCDHCGYCAACIPDYGQEGCDEEEVLTEGEAD
;
A
#
# COMPACT_ATOMS: atom_id res chain seq x y z
N MET A 1 2.45 15.72 1.19
CA MET A 1 1.36 15.64 0.19
C MET A 1 0.33 14.65 0.71
N THR A 2 -0.97 14.89 0.57
CA THR A 2 -2.03 13.93 0.99
C THR A 2 -2.54 13.13 -0.21
N PRO A 3 -3.10 11.92 -0.02
CA PRO A 3 -3.71 11.15 -1.11
C PRO A 3 -4.76 11.96 -1.88
N ARG A 4 -5.65 12.66 -1.17
CA ARG A 4 -6.66 13.54 -1.76
C ARG A 4 -6.08 14.65 -2.64
N PHE A 5 -4.99 15.27 -2.20
CA PHE A 5 -4.31 16.28 -3.02
C PHE A 5 -3.80 15.66 -4.32
N TYR A 6 -3.18 14.48 -4.23
CA TYR A 6 -2.62 13.78 -5.39
C TYR A 6 -3.72 13.31 -6.36
N GLU A 7 -4.82 12.74 -5.86
CA GLU A 7 -6.00 12.38 -6.66
C GLU A 7 -6.53 13.58 -7.44
N THR A 8 -6.71 14.73 -6.77
CA THR A 8 -7.16 15.97 -7.40
C THR A 8 -6.20 16.44 -8.49
N PHE A 9 -4.89 16.27 -8.25
CA PHE A 9 -3.86 16.60 -9.23
C PHE A 9 -3.95 15.71 -10.48
N VAL A 10 -4.08 14.39 -10.32
CA VAL A 10 -4.23 13.43 -11.43
C VAL A 10 -5.49 13.72 -12.25
N GLN A 11 -6.62 13.96 -11.58
CA GLN A 11 -7.89 14.25 -12.25
C GLN A 11 -7.83 15.54 -13.07
N ARG A 12 -7.09 16.56 -12.62
CA ARG A 12 -6.90 17.81 -13.36
C ARG A 12 -6.00 17.67 -14.59
N LEU A 13 -5.04 16.76 -14.55
CA LEU A 13 -4.16 16.45 -15.67
C LEU A 13 -4.85 15.58 -16.72
N THR A 14 -5.85 14.81 -16.32
CA THR A 14 -6.61 13.95 -17.21
C THR A 14 -7.49 14.83 -18.11
N LEU A 15 -7.02 15.07 -19.34
CA LEU A 15 -7.63 16.00 -20.27
C LEU A 15 -9.05 15.55 -20.68
N ALA A 16 -9.94 16.53 -20.81
CA ALA A 16 -11.26 16.35 -21.38
C ALA A 16 -11.13 15.87 -22.85
N GLY A 17 -11.90 14.84 -23.23
CA GLY A 17 -11.94 14.35 -24.61
C GLY A 17 -12.01 12.83 -24.76
N PHE A 18 -11.57 12.09 -23.74
CA PHE A 18 -11.69 10.62 -23.73
C PHE A 18 -13.06 10.17 -23.20
N SER A 19 -13.56 9.07 -23.73
CA SER A 19 -14.68 8.29 -23.16
C SER A 19 -14.25 7.55 -21.89
N ASP A 20 -15.22 7.07 -21.11
CA ASP A 20 -14.95 6.24 -19.93
C ASP A 20 -14.15 4.99 -20.27
N THR A 21 -14.49 4.33 -21.38
CA THR A 21 -13.79 3.12 -21.83
C THR A 21 -12.33 3.41 -22.18
N GLU A 22 -12.06 4.51 -22.88
CA GLU A 22 -10.68 4.89 -23.22
C GLU A 22 -9.87 5.21 -21.98
N ARG A 23 -10.44 5.88 -20.97
CA ARG A 23 -9.76 6.12 -19.70
C ARG A 23 -9.42 4.83 -18.95
N VAL A 24 -10.35 3.88 -18.89
CA VAL A 24 -10.12 2.57 -18.25
C VAL A 24 -9.00 1.80 -18.98
N VAL A 25 -9.04 1.77 -20.32
CA VAL A 25 -8.01 1.12 -21.13
C VAL A 25 -6.65 1.79 -20.94
N MET A 26 -6.61 3.12 -20.96
CA MET A 26 -5.40 3.91 -20.70
C MET A 26 -4.82 3.61 -19.30
N GLY A 27 -5.68 3.62 -18.28
CA GLY A 27 -5.31 3.27 -16.91
C GLY A 27 -4.72 1.86 -16.80
N ALA A 28 -5.39 0.87 -17.37
CA ALA A 28 -4.96 -0.53 -17.27
C ALA A 28 -3.67 -0.83 -18.06
N LEU A 29 -3.56 -0.32 -19.30
CA LEU A 29 -2.39 -0.54 -20.13
C LEU A 29 -1.19 0.23 -19.63
N GLY A 30 -1.37 1.50 -19.25
CA GLY A 30 -0.31 2.31 -18.66
C GLY A 30 0.22 1.70 -17.37
N LEU A 31 -0.66 1.33 -16.44
CA LEU A 31 -0.27 0.65 -15.19
C LEU A 31 0.59 -0.59 -15.45
N THR A 32 0.24 -1.38 -16.48
CA THR A 32 1.00 -2.58 -16.86
C THR A 32 2.35 -2.24 -17.46
N GLY A 33 2.41 -1.21 -18.31
CA GLY A 33 3.64 -0.71 -18.92
C GLY A 33 4.66 -0.28 -17.87
N GLU A 34 4.25 0.64 -16.98
CA GLU A 34 5.16 1.19 -15.96
C GLU A 34 5.60 0.14 -14.94
N ALA A 35 4.71 -0.79 -14.57
CA ALA A 35 5.11 -1.94 -13.75
C ALA A 35 6.17 -2.82 -14.44
N GLY A 36 6.12 -2.92 -15.77
CA GLY A 36 7.13 -3.59 -16.57
C GLY A 36 8.47 -2.83 -16.58
N GLU A 37 8.45 -1.51 -16.63
CA GLU A 37 9.64 -0.66 -16.56
C GLU A 37 10.33 -0.78 -15.20
N VAL A 38 9.56 -0.75 -14.09
CA VAL A 38 10.05 -1.07 -12.74
C VAL A 38 10.77 -2.42 -12.72
N ALA A 39 10.14 -3.46 -13.30
CA ALA A 39 10.73 -4.80 -13.35
C ALA A 39 12.01 -4.84 -14.19
N ASP A 40 12.07 -4.14 -15.31
CA ASP A 40 13.24 -4.10 -16.19
C ASP A 40 14.42 -3.37 -15.55
N LEU A 41 14.18 -2.25 -14.85
CA LEU A 41 15.20 -1.53 -14.08
C LEU A 41 15.82 -2.42 -13.00
N LEU A 42 14.99 -3.08 -12.19
CA LEU A 42 15.45 -4.00 -11.15
C LEU A 42 16.20 -5.20 -11.75
N LYS A 43 15.70 -5.75 -12.87
CA LYS A 43 16.39 -6.84 -13.58
C LYS A 43 17.79 -6.42 -14.01
N LYS A 44 17.93 -5.26 -14.67
CA LYS A 44 19.21 -4.73 -15.14
C LYS A 44 20.18 -4.51 -13.97
N ALA A 45 19.73 -3.85 -12.90
CA ALA A 45 20.58 -3.54 -11.76
C ALA A 45 21.03 -4.80 -11.00
N LEU A 46 20.07 -5.67 -10.64
CA LEU A 46 20.35 -6.78 -9.73
C LEU A 46 20.99 -7.99 -10.44
N PHE A 47 20.66 -8.24 -11.71
CA PHE A 47 21.12 -9.45 -12.40
C PHE A 47 22.21 -9.19 -13.45
N HIS A 48 22.10 -8.10 -14.22
CA HIS A 48 23.13 -7.80 -15.23
C HIS A 48 24.33 -7.08 -14.60
N GLN A 49 24.07 -6.06 -13.77
CA GLN A 49 25.11 -5.26 -13.12
C GLN A 49 25.56 -5.88 -11.78
N ARG A 50 24.72 -6.73 -11.16
CA ARG A 50 24.95 -7.35 -9.84
C ARG A 50 25.13 -6.33 -8.73
N ASP A 51 24.47 -5.19 -8.85
CA ASP A 51 24.45 -4.19 -7.80
C ASP A 51 23.65 -4.72 -6.60
N PRO A 52 24.18 -4.68 -5.38
CA PRO A 52 23.38 -4.97 -4.20
C PRO A 52 22.35 -3.85 -4.00
N VAL A 53 21.13 -4.19 -3.56
CA VAL A 53 20.03 -3.21 -3.35
C VAL A 53 20.48 -2.01 -2.51
N ALA A 54 21.29 -2.25 -1.48
CA ALA A 54 21.80 -1.23 -0.58
C ALA A 54 22.79 -0.24 -1.24
N ALA A 55 23.38 -0.59 -2.39
CA ALA A 55 24.35 0.22 -3.12
C ALA A 55 23.94 0.51 -4.56
N LEU A 56 22.62 0.49 -4.86
CA LEU A 56 22.14 0.90 -6.17
C LEU A 56 22.61 2.32 -6.51
N PRO A 57 23.13 2.55 -7.73
CA PRO A 57 23.51 3.89 -8.18
C PRO A 57 22.36 4.88 -8.03
N LEU A 58 22.67 6.14 -7.72
CA LEU A 58 21.65 7.19 -7.54
C LEU A 58 20.74 7.30 -8.78
N ALA A 59 21.33 7.27 -9.97
CA ALA A 59 20.57 7.31 -11.23
C ALA A 59 19.55 6.16 -11.35
N THR A 60 19.90 4.95 -10.89
CA THR A 60 18.98 3.80 -10.89
C THR A 60 17.85 4.00 -9.88
N ARG A 61 18.14 4.58 -8.71
CA ARG A 61 17.13 4.86 -7.68
C ARG A 61 16.17 5.96 -8.13
N ASP A 62 16.68 7.00 -8.78
CA ASP A 62 15.87 8.09 -9.30
C ASP A 62 14.96 7.61 -10.44
N ALA A 63 15.49 6.78 -11.35
CA ALA A 63 14.67 6.14 -12.38
C ALA A 63 13.58 5.25 -11.75
N LEU A 64 13.94 4.40 -10.78
CA LEU A 64 12.97 3.56 -10.08
C LEU A 64 11.88 4.36 -9.38
N LEU A 65 12.23 5.49 -8.75
CA LEU A 65 11.27 6.39 -8.11
C LEU A 65 10.31 7.02 -9.14
N SER A 66 10.82 7.38 -10.32
CA SER A 66 10.01 7.88 -11.44
C SER A 66 8.99 6.84 -11.88
N GLU A 67 9.43 5.62 -12.23
CA GLU A 67 8.54 4.56 -12.71
C GLU A 67 7.50 4.14 -11.66
N LEU A 68 7.88 4.10 -10.38
CA LEU A 68 6.92 3.88 -9.29
C LEU A 68 5.90 5.03 -9.17
N GLY A 69 6.31 6.25 -9.48
CA GLY A 69 5.43 7.41 -9.57
C GLY A 69 4.42 7.28 -10.71
N ASP A 70 4.86 6.79 -11.87
CA ASP A 70 4.01 6.58 -13.04
C ASP A 70 3.03 5.40 -12.81
N VAL A 71 3.47 4.33 -12.13
CA VAL A 71 2.59 3.27 -11.60
C VAL A 71 1.50 3.86 -10.71
N LEU A 72 1.86 4.72 -9.75
CA LEU A 72 0.90 5.37 -8.86
C LEU A 72 -0.06 6.28 -9.64
N TRP A 73 0.41 6.96 -10.67
CA TRP A 73 -0.39 7.83 -11.52
C TRP A 73 -1.48 7.04 -12.25
N TYR A 74 -1.12 5.96 -12.95
CA TYR A 74 -2.08 5.11 -13.65
C TYR A 74 -3.01 4.36 -12.71
N LEU A 75 -2.53 3.91 -11.54
CA LEU A 75 -3.39 3.34 -10.49
C LEU A 75 -4.47 4.34 -10.08
N THR A 76 -4.09 5.60 -9.85
CA THR A 76 -5.00 6.66 -9.40
C THR A 76 -6.00 7.04 -10.48
N LEU A 77 -5.54 7.15 -11.74
CA LEU A 77 -6.40 7.36 -12.89
C LEU A 77 -7.44 6.23 -13.00
N LEU A 78 -7.00 4.98 -12.95
CA LEU A 78 -7.87 3.83 -13.09
C LEU A 78 -8.89 3.75 -11.94
N ALA A 79 -8.45 3.96 -10.70
CA ALA A 79 -9.34 4.03 -9.54
C ALA A 79 -10.43 5.11 -9.70
N SER A 80 -10.05 6.29 -10.21
CA SER A 80 -11.00 7.39 -10.44
C SER A 80 -12.06 7.08 -11.49
N CYS A 81 -11.79 6.16 -12.42
CA CYS A 81 -12.78 5.72 -13.41
C CYS A 81 -13.92 4.90 -12.77
N PHE A 82 -13.73 4.42 -11.53
CA PHE A 82 -14.71 3.65 -10.76
C PHE A 82 -15.17 4.40 -9.50
N ASP A 83 -14.93 5.72 -9.44
CA ASP A 83 -15.24 6.57 -8.28
C ASP A 83 -14.55 6.12 -6.98
N TRP A 84 -13.41 5.44 -7.08
CA TRP A 84 -12.61 5.03 -5.92
C TRP A 84 -11.49 6.02 -5.65
N SER A 85 -11.31 6.35 -4.38
CA SER A 85 -10.13 7.06 -3.88
C SER A 85 -8.96 6.09 -3.63
N LEU A 86 -7.74 6.61 -3.51
CA LEU A 86 -6.60 5.82 -3.06
C LEU A 86 -6.81 5.28 -1.65
N ILE A 87 -7.53 5.99 -0.78
CA ILE A 87 -7.90 5.50 0.54
C ILE A 87 -8.79 4.25 0.42
N ASP A 88 -9.76 4.24 -0.50
CA ASP A 88 -10.61 3.06 -0.72
C ASP A 88 -9.78 1.86 -1.19
N VAL A 89 -8.89 2.07 -2.15
CA VAL A 89 -8.00 1.02 -2.67
C VAL A 89 -7.08 0.46 -1.57
N MET A 90 -6.46 1.35 -0.78
CA MET A 90 -5.60 0.96 0.35
C MET A 90 -6.38 0.21 1.42
N THR A 91 -7.56 0.70 1.81
CA THR A 91 -8.42 0.07 2.81
C THR A 91 -8.85 -1.32 2.37
N ALA A 92 -9.35 -1.46 1.13
CA ALA A 92 -9.72 -2.76 0.57
C ALA A 92 -8.51 -3.72 0.50
N ASN A 93 -7.31 -3.22 0.19
CA ASN A 93 -6.09 -4.02 0.20
C ASN A 93 -5.76 -4.54 1.60
N VAL A 94 -5.76 -3.66 2.61
CA VAL A 94 -5.50 -4.01 4.01
C VAL A 94 -6.51 -5.05 4.50
N LEU A 95 -7.81 -4.83 4.29
CA LEU A 95 -8.85 -5.79 4.69
C LEU A 95 -8.68 -7.16 4.01
N LYS A 96 -8.39 -7.17 2.71
CA LYS A 96 -8.11 -8.41 1.97
C LYS A 96 -6.87 -9.13 2.51
N LEU A 97 -5.79 -8.42 2.82
CA LEU A 97 -4.57 -9.01 3.37
C LEU A 97 -4.78 -9.55 4.78
N ARG A 98 -5.58 -8.86 5.60
CA ARG A 98 -6.02 -9.35 6.93
C ARG A 98 -6.79 -10.66 6.81
N ALA A 99 -7.74 -10.75 5.89
CA ALA A 99 -8.52 -11.97 5.66
C ALA A 99 -7.67 -13.17 5.19
N ARG A 100 -6.51 -12.91 4.55
CA ARG A 100 -5.52 -13.95 4.18
C ARG A 100 -4.63 -14.39 5.34
N CYS A 101 -4.71 -13.71 6.48
CA CYS A 101 -4.13 -14.12 7.74
C CYS A 101 -5.21 -14.59 8.73
N PRO A 102 -6.05 -15.61 8.42
CA PRO A 102 -7.13 -16.03 9.31
C PRO A 102 -6.64 -16.78 10.57
N GLN A 103 -5.33 -16.99 10.74
CA GLN A 103 -4.62 -17.48 11.92
C GLN A 103 -3.12 -17.58 11.55
N GLY A 104 -2.25 -16.73 12.09
CA GLY A 104 -0.79 -16.99 12.14
C GLY A 104 -0.04 -17.27 10.82
N GLY A 105 -0.32 -16.53 9.74
CA GLY A 105 0.12 -16.87 8.38
C GLY A 105 1.38 -16.20 7.82
N ALA A 106 2.41 -15.92 8.61
CA ALA A 106 3.81 -15.88 8.14
C ALA A 106 4.74 -15.93 9.36
N THR A 107 5.23 -17.14 9.65
CA THR A 107 6.02 -17.55 10.84
C THR A 107 5.25 -17.60 12.18
N PRO A 108 5.28 -18.74 12.90
CA PRO A 108 4.71 -18.85 14.24
C PRO A 108 5.68 -18.22 15.24
N ALA A 109 5.45 -16.98 15.70
CA ALA A 109 6.04 -16.53 16.96
C ALA A 109 5.59 -15.17 17.51
N ARG A 110 5.04 -14.22 16.74
CA ARG A 110 4.95 -12.84 17.25
C ARG A 110 3.56 -12.23 17.01
N ARG A 111 2.76 -12.14 18.08
CA ARG A 111 1.62 -11.20 18.19
C ARG A 111 2.21 -9.82 17.92
N CYS A 112 1.96 -9.25 16.76
CA CYS A 112 2.67 -8.09 16.26
C CYS A 112 1.68 -7.18 15.55
N CYS A 113 1.68 -5.90 15.89
CA CYS A 113 0.74 -4.92 15.37
C CYS A 113 0.90 -4.80 13.86
N VAL A 114 -0.20 -4.89 13.13
CA VAL A 114 -0.20 -4.86 11.66
C VAL A 114 0.23 -3.53 11.05
N VAL A 115 0.34 -2.46 11.86
CA VAL A 115 0.76 -1.11 11.42
C VAL A 115 2.22 -0.86 11.79
N CYS A 116 2.53 -0.94 13.09
CA CYS A 116 3.83 -0.51 13.61
C CYS A 116 4.76 -1.68 13.96
N GLY A 117 4.27 -2.91 13.92
CA GLY A 117 5.03 -4.08 14.33
C GLY A 117 5.22 -4.25 15.84
N SER A 118 4.56 -3.44 16.69
CA SER A 118 4.62 -3.58 18.15
C SER A 118 4.08 -4.93 18.60
N GLU A 119 4.76 -5.60 19.53
CA GLU A 119 4.25 -6.84 20.13
C GLU A 119 3.42 -6.61 21.41
N ARG A 120 3.42 -5.37 21.91
CA ARG A 120 2.67 -4.98 23.10
C ARG A 120 1.26 -4.53 22.75
N ASP A 121 0.33 -4.89 23.63
CA ASP A 121 -1.05 -4.42 23.65
C ASP A 121 -1.79 -4.66 22.31
N VAL A 122 -1.40 -5.73 21.61
CA VAL A 122 -1.97 -6.09 20.31
C VAL A 122 -3.29 -6.82 20.52
N CYS A 123 -4.37 -6.22 20.07
CA CYS A 123 -5.70 -6.81 20.12
C CYS A 123 -5.75 -8.09 19.26
N ASP A 124 -6.19 -9.20 19.85
CA ASP A 124 -6.31 -10.48 19.15
C ASP A 124 -7.41 -10.46 18.07
N HIS A 125 -8.38 -9.54 18.16
CA HIS A 125 -9.45 -9.37 17.18
C HIS A 125 -9.00 -8.59 15.92
N CYS A 126 -8.44 -7.39 16.08
CA CYS A 126 -8.07 -6.53 14.95
C CYS A 126 -6.58 -6.52 14.59
N GLY A 127 -5.71 -7.05 15.46
CA GLY A 127 -4.26 -7.06 15.26
C GLY A 127 -3.59 -5.68 15.36
N TYR A 128 -4.25 -4.66 15.91
CA TYR A 128 -3.66 -3.35 16.18
C TYR A 128 -3.19 -3.25 17.64
N CYS A 129 -2.08 -2.54 17.89
CA CYS A 129 -1.73 -2.16 19.26
C CYS A 129 -2.55 -0.96 19.74
N ALA A 130 -2.67 -0.78 21.05
CA ALA A 130 -3.35 0.36 21.68
C ALA A 130 -2.92 1.74 21.13
N ALA A 131 -1.67 1.88 20.67
CA ALA A 131 -1.16 3.12 20.08
C ALA A 131 -1.60 3.35 18.63
N CYS A 132 -1.90 2.29 17.87
CA CYS A 132 -2.35 2.39 16.47
C CYS A 132 -3.88 2.31 16.32
N ILE A 133 -4.57 1.81 17.35
CA ILE A 133 -6.03 1.76 17.43
C ILE A 133 -6.71 3.13 17.17
N PRO A 134 -6.27 4.25 17.78
CA PRO A 134 -6.92 5.55 17.61
C PRO A 134 -6.78 6.11 16.18
N ASP A 135 -5.70 5.75 15.48
CA ASP A 135 -5.36 6.29 14.17
C ASP A 135 -6.02 5.52 13.01
N TYR A 136 -6.37 4.25 13.20
CA TYR A 136 -6.80 3.34 12.12
C TYR A 136 -8.20 2.72 12.31
N GLY A 137 -8.92 3.08 13.37
CA GLY A 137 -10.34 2.76 13.58
C GLY A 137 -10.61 1.31 14.02
N GLN A 138 -11.25 1.16 15.19
CA GLN A 138 -11.76 -0.10 15.73
C GLN A 138 -13.21 -0.31 15.30
N GLU A 139 -13.47 -0.75 14.07
CA GLU A 139 -14.80 -1.32 13.82
C GLU A 139 -14.84 -2.73 14.42
N GLY A 140 -15.53 -2.87 15.57
CA GLY A 140 -15.84 -4.16 16.20
C GLY A 140 -14.93 -4.63 17.33
N CYS A 141 -14.06 -3.77 17.89
CA CYS A 141 -13.27 -4.11 19.09
C CYS A 141 -13.86 -3.38 20.30
N ASP A 142 -14.38 -4.11 21.28
CA ASP A 142 -14.75 -3.54 22.57
C ASP A 142 -13.47 -3.19 23.36
N GLU A 143 -13.49 -2.08 24.10
CA GLU A 143 -12.34 -1.57 24.88
C GLU A 143 -11.76 -2.59 25.88
N GLU A 144 -12.52 -3.63 26.24
CA GLU A 144 -12.13 -4.72 27.15
C GLU A 144 -11.29 -5.84 26.51
N GLU A 145 -11.14 -5.88 25.17
CA GLU A 145 -10.32 -6.90 24.49
C GLU A 145 -8.84 -6.50 24.31
N VAL A 146 -8.47 -5.28 24.68
CA VAL A 146 -7.08 -4.86 24.75
C VAL A 146 -6.53 -5.36 26.08
N LEU A 147 -5.82 -6.49 26.04
CA LEU A 147 -5.12 -7.04 27.19
C LEU A 147 -4.17 -5.98 27.76
N THR A 148 -4.58 -5.29 28.82
CA THR A 148 -3.65 -4.69 29.74
C THR A 148 -2.96 -5.88 30.41
N GLU A 149 -1.65 -6.06 30.16
CA GLU A 149 -0.88 -6.98 30.98
C GLU A 149 -0.94 -6.47 32.42
N GLY A 150 -1.86 -7.06 33.18
CA GLY A 150 -2.03 -6.84 34.59
C GLY A 150 -0.75 -7.21 35.32
N GLU A 151 -0.29 -6.27 36.12
CA GLU A 151 0.58 -6.47 37.26
C GLU A 151 0.20 -7.77 37.98
N ALA A 152 1.10 -8.75 37.95
CA ALA A 152 1.03 -9.92 38.81
C ALA A 152 2.19 -9.84 39.80
N ASP A 153 1.84 -9.39 41.01
CA ASP A 153 2.44 -9.58 42.34
C ASP A 153 3.95 -9.87 42.48
#